data_AF-A0A060CBG0-F1
#
_entry.id   AF-A0A060CBG0-F1
#
_cell.length_a   1.000
_cell.length_b   1.000
_cell.length_c   1.000
_cell.angle_alpha   90.00
_cell.angle_beta   90.00
_cell.angle_gamma   90.00
#
_symmetry.space_group_name_H-M   'P 1'
#
loop_
_entity.id
_entity.type
_entity.pdbx_description
1 polymer ?
#
loop_
_entity_poly.entity_id
_entity_poly.type
_entity_poly.pdbx_seq_one_letter_code
_entity_poly.pdbx_strand_id
1 'polypeptide(L)'
;TPEIAAEVSGAVARLQERRSGVIWIEQMLPRPDLVAILDACTAFVCPSVYEPLGIVNLEAMAVGLPVVGTATGGIPEVVDDGVTGTLVPIEQAQDGTGTPVDPEVFVADLADALTA
;
A
#
# COMPACT_ATOMS: atom_id res chain seq x y z
N THR A 1 -15.73 10.67 -0.13
CA THR A 1 -16.66 11.78 -0.40
C THR A 1 -15.95 12.85 -1.23
N PRO A 2 -16.61 13.89 -1.76
CA PRO A 2 -15.92 14.98 -2.47
C PRO A 2 -14.81 15.64 -1.65
N GLU A 3 -14.99 15.74 -0.31
CA GLU A 3 -14.01 16.30 0.61
C GLU A 3 -12.74 15.44 0.66
N ILE A 4 -12.89 14.13 0.83
CA ILE A 4 -11.76 13.18 0.84
C ILE A 4 -11.03 13.21 -0.52
N ALA A 5 -11.76 13.29 -1.63
CA ALA A 5 -11.14 13.39 -2.95
C ALA A 5 -10.32 14.68 -3.12
N ALA A 6 -10.83 15.81 -2.63
CA ALA A 6 -10.10 17.09 -2.64
C ALA A 6 -8.86 17.04 -1.73
N GLU A 7 -8.95 16.37 -0.57
CA GLU A 7 -7.83 16.20 0.35
C GLU A 7 -6.70 15.38 -0.29
N VAL A 8 -7.04 14.21 -0.85
CA VAL A 8 -6.07 13.28 -1.47
C VAL A 8 -5.43 13.91 -2.70
N SER A 9 -6.23 14.50 -3.61
CA SER A 9 -5.70 15.19 -4.80
C SER A 9 -4.75 16.33 -4.42
N GLY A 10 -5.10 17.12 -3.41
CA GLY A 10 -4.24 18.19 -2.89
C GLY A 10 -2.94 17.66 -2.29
N ALA A 11 -2.96 16.51 -1.59
CA ALA A 11 -1.77 15.87 -1.06
C ALA A 11 -0.83 15.37 -2.18
N VAL A 12 -1.38 14.72 -3.20
CA VAL A 12 -0.64 14.27 -4.39
C VAL A 12 0.00 15.45 -5.12
N ALA A 13 -0.74 16.54 -5.35
CA ALA A 13 -0.22 17.73 -6.03
C ALA A 13 0.97 18.34 -5.28
N ARG A 14 0.87 18.48 -3.95
CA ARG A 14 2.00 18.95 -3.11
C ARG A 14 3.20 18.01 -3.17
N LEU A 15 2.98 16.72 -3.32
CA LEU A 15 4.07 15.75 -3.49
C LEU A 15 4.76 15.91 -4.86
N GLN A 16 3.97 16.12 -5.92
CA GLN A 16 4.47 16.36 -7.29
C GLN A 16 5.29 17.65 -7.42
N GLU A 17 5.00 18.69 -6.62
CA GLU A 17 5.82 19.92 -6.56
C GLU A 17 7.24 19.66 -6.04
N ARG A 18 7.43 18.61 -5.23
CA ARG A 18 8.69 18.30 -4.54
C ARG A 18 9.44 17.11 -5.13
N ARG A 19 8.76 16.24 -5.87
CA ARG A 19 9.31 15.00 -6.43
C ARG A 19 8.86 14.79 -7.87
N SER A 20 9.82 14.54 -8.75
CA SER A 20 9.57 13.96 -10.07
C SER A 20 9.17 12.49 -9.95
N GLY A 21 8.43 11.97 -10.94
CA GLY A 21 8.07 10.54 -11.00
C GLY A 21 6.84 10.14 -10.18
N VAL A 22 6.09 11.12 -9.65
CA VAL A 22 4.83 10.87 -8.94
C VAL A 22 3.69 10.96 -9.95
N ILE A 23 3.14 9.80 -10.31
CA ILE A 23 2.06 9.67 -11.29
C ILE A 23 0.79 9.24 -10.55
N TRP A 24 -0.29 9.99 -10.69
CA TRP A 24 -1.59 9.64 -10.12
C TRP A 24 -2.55 9.21 -11.22
N ILE A 25 -3.14 8.03 -11.04
CA ILE A 25 -4.11 7.43 -11.95
C ILE A 25 -5.45 7.37 -11.21
N GLU A 26 -6.35 8.28 -11.54
CA GLU A 26 -7.69 8.39 -10.93
C GLU A 26 -8.71 7.46 -11.60
N GLN A 27 -8.43 7.07 -12.84
CA GLN A 27 -9.33 6.29 -13.66
C GLN A 27 -9.33 4.83 -13.20
N MET A 28 -10.52 4.23 -13.18
CA MET A 28 -10.63 2.78 -13.07
C MET A 28 -10.14 2.16 -14.37
N LEU A 29 -8.94 1.58 -14.33
CA LEU A 29 -8.32 1.00 -15.51
C LEU A 29 -8.98 -0.32 -15.90
N PRO A 30 -9.08 -0.62 -17.21
CA PRO A 30 -9.33 -1.97 -17.67
C PRO A 30 -8.30 -2.94 -17.09
N ARG A 31 -8.73 -4.16 -16.76
CA ARG A 31 -7.86 -5.18 -16.15
C ARG A 31 -6.54 -5.41 -16.90
N PRO A 32 -6.49 -5.48 -18.25
CA PRO A 32 -5.22 -5.65 -18.96
C PRO A 32 -4.22 -4.52 -18.71
N ASP A 33 -4.69 -3.28 -18.62
CA ASP A 33 -3.84 -2.10 -18.42
C ASP A 33 -3.30 -2.07 -16.99
N LEU A 34 -4.14 -2.39 -16.00
CA LEU A 34 -3.72 -2.52 -14.61
C LEU A 34 -2.64 -3.61 -14.45
N VAL A 35 -2.86 -4.78 -15.04
CA VAL A 35 -1.89 -5.89 -15.01
C VAL A 35 -0.57 -5.47 -15.64
N ALA A 36 -0.59 -4.77 -16.78
CA ALA A 36 0.62 -4.28 -17.44
C ALA A 36 1.39 -3.27 -16.58
N ILE A 37 0.70 -2.43 -15.79
CA ILE A 37 1.35 -1.53 -14.85
C ILE A 37 1.99 -2.31 -13.71
N LEU A 38 1.26 -3.24 -13.08
CA LEU A 38 1.78 -4.04 -11.97
C LEU A 38 3.00 -4.86 -12.41
N ASP A 39 2.96 -5.50 -13.58
CA ASP A 39 4.07 -6.27 -14.14
C ASP A 39 5.33 -5.40 -14.40
N ALA A 40 5.15 -4.10 -14.66
CA ALA A 40 6.24 -3.16 -14.86
C ALA A 40 6.76 -2.51 -13.56
N CYS A 41 6.12 -2.75 -12.42
CA CYS A 41 6.53 -2.19 -11.13
C CYS A 41 7.67 -3.00 -10.49
N THR A 42 8.39 -2.36 -9.56
CA THR A 42 9.43 -3.03 -8.75
C THR A 42 8.87 -3.60 -7.44
N ALA A 43 7.87 -2.93 -6.86
CA ALA A 43 7.15 -3.41 -5.68
C ALA A 43 5.71 -2.88 -5.68
N PHE A 44 4.82 -3.60 -5.02
CA PHE A 44 3.48 -3.16 -4.67
C PHE A 44 3.43 -2.80 -3.18
N VAL A 45 2.76 -1.69 -2.84
CA VAL A 45 2.66 -1.25 -1.44
C VAL A 45 1.20 -1.26 -1.00
N CYS A 46 0.92 -1.99 0.07
CA CYS A 46 -0.41 -2.08 0.68
C CYS A 46 -0.36 -1.63 2.14
N PRO A 47 -0.41 -0.31 2.41
CA PRO A 47 -0.35 0.24 3.77
C PRO A 47 -1.72 0.19 4.46
N SER A 48 -2.50 -0.86 4.23
CA SER A 48 -3.86 -0.99 4.74
C SER A 48 -3.85 -1.22 6.24
N VAL A 49 -4.60 -0.40 6.99
CA VAL A 49 -4.83 -0.59 8.43
C VAL A 49 -5.98 -1.56 8.71
N TYR A 50 -6.72 -1.96 7.68
CA TYR A 50 -7.77 -2.95 7.75
C TYR A 50 -7.90 -3.66 6.40
N GLU A 51 -7.51 -4.93 6.33
CA GLU A 51 -7.49 -5.71 5.08
C GLU A 51 -7.78 -7.20 5.37
N PRO A 52 -9.05 -7.63 5.41
CA PRO A 52 -9.41 -8.94 5.95
C PRO A 52 -9.01 -10.12 5.06
N LEU A 53 -8.85 -9.93 3.74
CA LEU A 53 -8.67 -11.04 2.79
C LEU A 53 -7.33 -11.03 2.06
N GLY A 54 -6.67 -9.87 1.93
CA GLY A 54 -5.37 -9.78 1.26
C GLY A 54 -5.40 -10.04 -0.25
N ILE A 55 -6.58 -9.98 -0.90
CA ILE A 55 -6.75 -10.34 -2.33
C ILE A 55 -5.86 -9.46 -3.22
N VAL A 56 -5.78 -8.16 -2.95
CA VAL A 56 -4.96 -7.23 -3.77
C VAL A 56 -3.47 -7.57 -3.71
N ASN A 57 -2.99 -8.14 -2.59
CA ASN A 57 -1.61 -8.60 -2.47
C ASN A 57 -1.39 -9.86 -3.32
N LEU A 58 -2.34 -10.79 -3.31
CA LEU A 58 -2.31 -11.97 -4.20
C LEU A 58 -2.34 -11.59 -5.68
N GLU A 59 -3.10 -10.54 -6.06
CA GLU A 59 -3.14 -10.04 -7.43
C GLU A 59 -1.80 -9.45 -7.88
N ALA A 60 -1.12 -8.69 -7.02
CA ALA A 60 0.24 -8.23 -7.28
C ALA A 60 1.23 -9.40 -7.40
N MET A 61 1.18 -10.35 -6.45
CA MET A 61 2.05 -11.54 -6.46
C MET A 61 1.80 -12.46 -7.66
N ALA A 62 0.60 -12.44 -8.25
CA ALA A 62 0.29 -13.24 -9.43
C ALA A 62 1.09 -12.86 -10.68
N VAL A 63 1.63 -11.63 -10.74
CA VAL A 63 2.59 -11.19 -11.77
C VAL A 63 4.04 -11.19 -11.28
N GLY A 64 4.31 -11.79 -10.11
CA GLY A 64 5.65 -11.86 -9.53
C GLY A 64 6.13 -10.56 -8.87
N LEU A 65 5.24 -9.59 -8.67
CA LEU A 65 5.56 -8.32 -8.02
C LEU A 65 5.65 -8.52 -6.49
N PRO A 66 6.81 -8.27 -5.85
CA PRO A 66 6.93 -8.36 -4.40
C PRO A 66 6.06 -7.31 -3.71
N VAL A 67 5.52 -7.68 -2.55
CA VAL A 67 4.59 -6.85 -1.77
C VAL A 67 5.28 -6.28 -0.53
N VAL A 68 5.09 -4.99 -0.26
CA VAL A 68 5.33 -4.38 1.05
C VAL A 68 3.97 -4.11 1.68
N GLY A 69 3.58 -4.92 2.65
CA GLY A 69 2.24 -4.93 3.22
C GLY A 69 2.24 -4.72 4.72
N THR A 70 1.22 -4.05 5.25
CA THR A 70 1.01 -3.95 6.69
C THR A 70 0.66 -5.30 7.30
N ALA A 71 1.25 -5.65 8.44
CA ALA A 71 1.04 -6.90 9.15
C ALA A 71 -0.31 -6.92 9.91
N THR A 72 -1.42 -6.76 9.19
CA THR A 72 -2.78 -6.76 9.75
C THR A 72 -3.76 -7.53 8.85
N GLY A 73 -4.86 -7.98 9.44
CA GLY A 73 -5.89 -8.74 8.74
C GLY A 73 -5.34 -10.01 8.08
N GLY A 74 -5.72 -10.24 6.82
CA GLY A 74 -5.30 -11.39 6.01
C GLY A 74 -3.96 -11.21 5.29
N ILE A 75 -3.31 -10.04 5.39
CA ILE A 75 -2.02 -9.80 4.69
C ILE A 75 -0.93 -10.78 5.16
N PRO A 76 -0.71 -11.02 6.47
CA PRO A 76 0.28 -12.00 6.94
C PRO A 76 -0.04 -13.45 6.58
N GLU A 77 -1.29 -13.75 6.21
CA GLU A 77 -1.68 -15.11 5.79
C GLU A 77 -1.27 -15.41 4.34
N VAL A 78 -1.10 -14.36 3.52
CA VAL A 78 -0.81 -14.50 2.08
C VAL A 78 0.62 -14.07 1.70
N VAL A 79 1.26 -13.22 2.52
CA VAL A 79 2.64 -12.77 2.31
C VAL A 79 3.58 -13.56 3.23
N ASP A 80 4.57 -14.23 2.63
CA ASP A 80 5.68 -14.84 3.34
C ASP A 80 6.83 -13.83 3.47
N ASP A 81 7.08 -13.38 4.70
CA ASP A 81 8.01 -12.28 5.00
C ASP A 81 9.45 -12.63 4.66
N GLY A 82 10.12 -11.75 3.90
CA GLY A 82 11.45 -11.96 3.35
C GLY A 82 11.52 -12.92 2.15
N VAL A 83 10.40 -13.53 1.76
CA VAL A 83 10.33 -14.49 0.63
C VAL A 83 9.51 -13.93 -0.52
N THR A 84 8.24 -13.61 -0.28
CA THR A 84 7.33 -13.04 -1.30
C THR A 84 7.11 -11.54 -1.14
N GLY A 85 7.56 -10.98 -0.02
CA GLY A 85 7.35 -9.58 0.31
C GLY A 85 7.98 -9.20 1.65
N THR A 86 7.59 -8.04 2.16
CA THR A 86 7.99 -7.53 3.47
C THR A 86 6.74 -7.15 4.25
N LEU A 87 6.65 -7.64 5.49
CA LEU A 87 5.58 -7.32 6.41
C LEU A 87 6.01 -6.19 7.35
N VAL A 88 5.25 -5.08 7.33
CA VAL A 88 5.48 -3.92 8.19
C VAL A 88 4.60 -4.03 9.43
N PRO A 89 5.17 -4.10 10.65
CA PRO A 89 4.40 -4.22 11.87
C PRO A 89 3.48 -3.00 12.08
N ILE A 90 2.35 -3.24 12.75
CA ILE A 90 1.43 -2.18 13.15
C ILE A 90 0.87 -2.50 14.54
N GLU A 91 1.01 -1.56 15.47
CA GLU A 91 0.26 -1.61 16.73
C GLU A 91 -1.05 -0.83 16.54
N GLN A 92 -2.19 -1.46 16.80
CA GLN A 92 -3.51 -0.89 16.50
C GLN A 92 -4.32 -0.63 17.76
N ALA A 93 -5.10 0.46 17.73
CA ALA A 93 -6.10 0.75 18.75
C ALA A 93 -7.14 -0.38 18.81
N GLN A 94 -7.54 -0.77 20.03
CA GLN A 94 -8.55 -1.81 20.27
C GLN A 94 -9.99 -1.27 20.25
N ASP A 95 -10.28 -0.32 19.36
CA ASP A 95 -11.59 0.31 19.19
C ASP A 95 -12.34 -0.19 17.93
N GLY A 96 -11.74 -1.14 17.20
CA GLY A 96 -12.28 -1.72 15.97
C GLY A 96 -12.03 -0.89 14.71
N THR A 97 -11.35 0.25 14.80
CA THR A 97 -11.01 1.09 13.64
C THR A 97 -9.77 0.58 12.89
N GLY A 98 -8.91 -0.20 13.56
CA GLY A 98 -7.59 -0.57 13.06
C GLY A 98 -6.58 0.59 13.06
N THR A 99 -6.92 1.74 13.63
CA THR A 99 -6.04 2.92 13.65
C THR A 99 -4.70 2.58 14.33
N PRO A 100 -3.55 2.94 13.73
CA PRO A 100 -2.26 2.79 14.41
C PRO A 100 -2.22 3.56 15.73
N VAL A 101 -1.66 2.96 16.78
CA VAL A 101 -1.43 3.63 18.07
C VAL A 101 -0.42 4.77 17.92
N ASP A 102 0.62 4.55 17.11
CA ASP A 102 1.60 5.57 16.72
C ASP A 102 1.68 5.66 15.18
N PRO A 103 0.91 6.58 14.57
CA PRO A 103 0.90 6.74 13.12
C PRO A 103 2.23 7.17 12.53
N GLU A 104 3.03 7.96 13.26
CA GLU A 104 4.32 8.46 12.76
C GLU A 104 5.35 7.34 12.69
N VAL A 105 5.38 6.47 13.71
CA VAL A 105 6.22 5.26 13.69
C VAL A 105 5.79 4.34 12.55
N PHE A 106 4.49 4.10 12.37
CA PHE A 106 4.00 3.26 11.26
C PHE A 106 4.41 3.81 9.88
N VAL A 107 4.31 5.13 9.68
CA VAL A 107 4.74 5.77 8.42
C VAL A 107 6.25 5.65 8.21
N ALA A 108 7.04 5.82 9.27
CA ALA A 108 8.50 5.68 9.20
C ALA A 108 8.90 4.23 8.84
N ASP A 109 8.35 3.23 9.53
CA ASP A 109 8.65 1.82 9.31
C ASP A 109 8.25 1.38 7.88
N LEU A 110 7.12 1.87 7.38
CA LEU A 110 6.69 1.63 6.00
C LEU A 110 7.67 2.25 4.99
N ALA A 111 8.15 3.48 5.24
CA ALA A 111 9.11 4.14 4.37
C ALA A 111 10.47 3.42 4.35
N ASP A 112 10.93 2.94 5.51
CA ASP A 112 12.16 2.16 5.63
C ASP A 112 12.04 0.84 4.85
N ALA A 113 10.92 0.12 4.98
CA ALA A 113 10.66 -1.11 4.24
C ALA A 113 10.66 -0.92 2.71
N LEU A 114 10.25 0.26 2.22
CA LEU A 114 10.24 0.57 0.79
C LEU A 114 11.61 0.96 0.21
N THR A 115 12.57 1.30 1.07
CA THR A 115 13.87 1.86 0.66
C THR A 115 15.06 0.99 1.07
N ALA A 116 14.81 -0.16 1.70
CA ALA A 116 15.79 -1.15 2.11
C ALA A 116 16.48 -1.89 0.95
#